data_AF-A0A846NAU3-F1
#
_entry.id   AF-A0A846NAU3-F1
#
_cell.length_a   1.000
_cell.length_b   1.000
_cell.length_c   1.000
_cell.angle_alpha   90.00
_cell.angle_beta   90.00
_cell.angle_gamma   90.00
#
_symmetry.space_group_name_H-M   'P 1'
#
loop_
_entity.id
_entity.type
_entity.pdbx_description
1 polymer ?
#
loop_
_entity_poly.entity_id
_entity_poly.type
_entity_poly.pdbx_seq_one_letter_code
_entity_poly.pdbx_strand_id
1 'polypeptide(L)'
;VGTPCQILAVRKLQSSHFKHGRALFLNIGLFCTECFTYDGLIKGKIEGEMGLDLGDIEKMNIKRKLLIQMNTGEVHEMPLKEAKRFAEPSCLRCHDFSADLADISCGGVGLDGWTFTVIRTERGSEVFGSAVRKGLLEVRPVRDFPSSMKILNRLSESKRKRSEA
;
A
#
# COMPACT_ATOMS: atom_id res chain seq x y z
N VAL A 1 -10.68 3.66 3.23
CA VAL A 1 -9.32 3.10 3.08
C VAL A 1 -8.81 3.48 1.70
N GLY A 2 -7.55 3.83 1.54
CA GLY A 2 -7.00 4.14 0.21
C GLY A 2 -5.49 4.27 0.16
N THR A 3 -4.92 4.28 -1.03
CA THR A 3 -3.50 4.54 -1.28
C THR A 3 -3.17 6.04 -1.08
N PRO A 4 -1.89 6.46 -1.06
CA PRO A 4 -1.51 7.82 -0.71
C PRO A 4 -2.19 8.91 -1.56
N CYS A 5 -2.34 8.69 -2.86
CA CYS A 5 -3.03 9.63 -3.75
C CYS A 5 -4.54 9.76 -3.45
N GLN A 6 -5.20 8.67 -3.05
CA GLN A 6 -6.61 8.68 -2.64
C GLN A 6 -6.77 9.38 -1.28
N ILE A 7 -5.85 9.16 -0.34
CA ILE A 7 -5.83 9.88 0.94
C ILE A 7 -5.62 11.38 0.72
N LEU A 8 -4.71 11.77 -0.17
CA LEU A 8 -4.51 13.17 -0.56
C LEU A 8 -5.80 13.77 -1.15
N ALA A 9 -6.50 13.05 -2.03
CA ALA A 9 -7.76 13.52 -2.60
C ALA A 9 -8.82 13.74 -1.50
N VAL A 10 -8.95 12.80 -0.56
CA VAL A 10 -9.85 12.94 0.59
C VAL A 10 -9.50 14.16 1.44
N ARG A 11 -8.21 14.38 1.71
CA ARG A 11 -7.77 15.54 2.52
C ARG A 11 -8.04 16.87 1.82
N LYS A 12 -7.85 16.92 0.49
CA LYS A 12 -8.25 18.09 -0.32
C LYS A 12 -9.75 18.34 -0.27
N LEU A 13 -10.57 17.28 -0.31
CA LEU A 13 -12.02 17.40 -0.15
C LEU A 13 -12.37 17.94 1.24
N GLN A 14 -11.75 17.41 2.30
CA GLN A 14 -11.94 17.87 3.68
C GLN A 14 -11.50 19.31 3.93
N SER A 15 -10.42 19.77 3.27
CA SER A 15 -9.96 21.15 3.37
C SER A 15 -10.75 22.12 2.49
N SER A 16 -11.59 21.63 1.58
CA SER A 16 -12.43 22.45 0.71
C SER A 16 -13.80 22.77 1.33
N HIS A 17 -14.55 23.68 0.72
CA HIS A 17 -15.92 24.00 1.13
C HIS A 17 -16.96 22.95 0.73
N PHE A 18 -16.55 21.79 0.20
CA PHE A 18 -17.48 20.71 -0.13
C PHE A 18 -18.10 20.10 1.12
N LYS A 19 -19.44 20.14 1.20
CA LYS A 19 -20.23 19.65 2.34
C LYS A 19 -19.91 18.19 2.71
N HIS A 20 -19.64 17.35 1.72
CA HIS A 20 -19.40 15.92 1.92
C HIS A 20 -18.01 15.57 2.46
N GLY A 21 -17.03 16.48 2.40
CA GLY A 21 -15.69 16.23 2.94
C GLY A 21 -15.73 15.92 4.44
N ARG A 22 -16.66 16.56 5.17
CA ARG A 22 -16.84 16.40 6.62
C ARG A 22 -17.46 15.06 7.04
N ALA A 23 -18.09 14.33 6.12
CA ALA A 23 -18.67 13.02 6.41
C ALA A 23 -17.60 11.93 6.55
N LEU A 24 -16.39 12.17 6.03
CA LEU A 24 -15.27 11.24 6.10
C LEU A 24 -14.62 11.33 7.48
N PHE A 25 -15.00 10.42 8.37
CA PHE A 25 -14.51 10.38 9.75
C PHE A 25 -13.10 9.80 9.87
N LEU A 26 -12.81 8.64 9.27
CA LEU A 26 -11.53 7.95 9.48
C LEU A 26 -10.85 7.60 8.15
N ASN A 27 -9.60 8.04 8.01
CA ASN A 27 -8.78 7.82 6.82
C ASN A 27 -7.67 6.81 7.12
N ILE A 28 -7.84 5.57 6.66
CA ILE A 28 -6.79 4.54 6.72
C ILE A 28 -6.04 4.50 5.38
N GLY A 29 -4.75 4.83 5.41
CA GLY A 29 -3.87 4.87 4.27
C GLY A 29 -3.07 3.58 4.09
N LEU A 30 -2.94 3.10 2.86
CA LEU A 30 -2.10 1.95 2.52
C LEU A 30 -0.74 2.42 1.98
N PHE A 31 0.34 1.75 2.38
CA PHE A 31 1.64 1.98 1.77
C PHE A 31 1.59 1.60 0.29
N CYS A 32 2.12 2.46 -0.58
CA CYS A 32 2.05 2.23 -2.02
C CYS A 32 3.30 2.77 -2.72
N THR A 33 3.98 1.91 -3.47
CA THR A 33 5.01 2.35 -4.41
C THR A 33 4.41 2.74 -5.74
N GLU A 34 3.57 1.89 -6.33
CA GLU A 34 3.04 2.00 -7.69
C GLU A 34 1.73 1.22 -7.80
N CYS A 35 0.86 1.64 -8.73
CA CYS A 35 -0.28 0.87 -9.21
C CYS A 35 0.02 0.41 -10.65
N PHE A 36 -0.64 -0.67 -11.07
CA PHE A 36 -0.46 -1.26 -12.41
C PHE A 36 -1.78 -1.25 -13.16
N THR A 37 -1.71 -1.17 -14.49
CA THR A 37 -2.91 -1.19 -15.33
C THR A 37 -3.48 -2.61 -15.40
N TYR A 38 -4.81 -2.70 -15.40
CA TYR A 38 -5.50 -3.99 -15.54
C TYR A 38 -5.20 -4.62 -16.89
N ASP A 39 -5.37 -3.85 -17.98
CA ASP A 39 -5.15 -4.35 -19.34
C ASP A 39 -3.69 -4.74 -19.60
N GLY A 40 -2.73 -4.02 -19.00
CA GLY A 40 -1.30 -4.28 -19.18
C GLY A 40 -0.81 -5.46 -18.35
N LEU A 41 -0.84 -5.33 -17.02
CA LEU A 41 -0.26 -6.35 -16.14
C LEU A 41 -1.17 -7.57 -16.02
N ILE A 42 -2.46 -7.38 -15.77
CA ILE A 42 -3.37 -8.48 -15.45
C ILE A 42 -3.76 -9.23 -16.72
N LYS A 43 -4.33 -8.55 -17.71
CA LYS A 43 -4.81 -9.18 -18.95
C LYS A 43 -3.67 -9.49 -19.93
N GLY A 44 -2.83 -8.51 -20.25
CA GLY A 44 -1.75 -8.69 -21.21
C GLY A 44 -0.69 -9.67 -20.71
N LYS A 45 -0.09 -9.37 -19.56
CA LYS A 45 1.08 -10.11 -19.07
C LYS A 45 0.72 -11.42 -18.35
N ILE A 46 -0.16 -11.37 -17.36
CA ILE A 46 -0.46 -12.54 -16.50
C ILE A 46 -1.36 -13.54 -17.23
N GLU A 47 -2.51 -13.09 -17.74
CA GLU A 47 -3.42 -13.99 -18.47
C GLU A 47 -2.88 -14.34 -19.86
N GLY A 48 -2.43 -13.35 -20.63
CA GLY A 48 -1.96 -13.55 -22.00
C GLY A 48 -0.60 -14.22 -22.11
N GLU A 49 0.47 -13.53 -21.71
CA GLU A 49 1.84 -14.03 -21.93
C GLU A 49 2.24 -15.17 -20.99
N MET A 50 1.80 -15.15 -19.72
CA MET A 50 2.10 -16.21 -18.76
C MET A 50 1.09 -17.36 -18.79
N GLY A 51 -0.06 -17.17 -19.45
CA GLY A 51 -1.09 -18.21 -19.58
C GLY A 51 -1.77 -18.59 -18.26
N LEU A 52 -1.73 -17.72 -17.24
CA LEU A 52 -2.33 -18.00 -15.94
C LEU A 52 -3.82 -17.68 -15.95
N ASP A 53 -4.65 -18.61 -15.49
CA ASP A 53 -6.06 -18.34 -15.26
C ASP A 53 -6.22 -17.40 -14.07
N LEU A 54 -6.78 -16.21 -14.32
CA LEU A 54 -7.05 -15.20 -13.29
C LEU A 54 -8.03 -15.71 -12.22
N GLY A 55 -8.94 -16.62 -12.58
CA GLY A 55 -9.88 -17.23 -11.64
C GLY A 55 -9.20 -18.17 -10.63
N ASP A 56 -8.01 -18.68 -10.96
CA ASP A 56 -7.25 -19.59 -10.11
C ASP A 56 -6.18 -18.88 -9.25
N ILE A 57 -6.06 -17.55 -9.34
CA ILE A 57 -5.12 -16.78 -8.52
C ILE A 57 -5.71 -16.59 -7.11
N GLU A 58 -5.05 -17.21 -6.13
CA GLU A 58 -5.37 -17.04 -4.71
C GLU A 58 -4.89 -15.68 -4.18
N LYS A 59 -3.66 -15.30 -4.53
CA LYS A 59 -3.00 -14.14 -3.94
C LYS A 59 -1.90 -13.57 -4.81
N MET A 60 -1.84 -12.24 -4.88
CA MET A 60 -0.70 -11.52 -5.44
C MET A 60 0.03 -10.74 -4.35
N ASN A 61 1.35 -10.73 -4.39
CA ASN A 61 2.17 -9.99 -3.43
C ASN A 61 3.41 -9.37 -4.08
N ILE A 62 3.76 -8.16 -3.67
CA ILE A 62 4.96 -7.47 -4.16
C ILE A 62 5.97 -7.37 -3.02
N LYS A 63 7.03 -8.17 -3.13
CA LYS A 63 8.24 -8.05 -2.29
C LYS A 63 9.38 -7.48 -3.15
N ARG A 64 10.46 -8.24 -3.37
CA ARG A 64 11.51 -7.90 -4.36
C ARG A 64 11.09 -8.21 -5.81
N LYS A 65 10.06 -9.05 -5.94
CA LYS A 65 9.47 -9.58 -7.17
C LYS A 65 7.95 -9.58 -6.97
N LEU A 66 7.22 -9.61 -8.07
CA LEU A 66 5.79 -9.90 -8.06
C LEU A 66 5.62 -11.41 -7.91
N LEU A 67 4.88 -11.81 -6.89
CA LEU A 67 4.53 -13.20 -6.58
C LEU A 67 3.06 -13.39 -6.90
N ILE A 68 2.74 -14.45 -7.63
CA ILE A 68 1.38 -14.84 -7.99
C ILE A 68 1.20 -16.27 -7.48
N GLN A 69 0.40 -16.42 -6.43
CA GLN A 69 0.10 -17.70 -5.81
C GLN A 69 -1.24 -18.20 -6.35
N MET A 70 -1.24 -19.42 -6.87
CA MET A 70 -2.41 -20.11 -7.41
C MET A 70 -3.10 -20.92 -6.30
N ASN A 71 -4.40 -21.22 -6.43
CA ASN A 71 -5.11 -22.04 -5.43
C ASN A 71 -4.55 -23.48 -5.37
N THR A 72 -3.86 -23.92 -6.42
CA THR A 72 -3.14 -25.21 -6.46
C THR A 72 -1.90 -25.23 -5.55
N GLY A 73 -1.46 -24.08 -5.05
CA GLY A 73 -0.23 -23.90 -4.28
C GLY A 73 1.00 -23.56 -5.13
N GLU A 74 0.87 -23.54 -6.46
CA GLU A 74 1.94 -23.09 -7.36
C GLU A 74 2.21 -21.58 -7.17
N VAL A 75 3.48 -21.18 -7.21
CA VAL A 75 3.89 -19.77 -7.11
C VAL A 75 4.69 -19.36 -8.33
N HIS A 76 4.10 -18.45 -9.10
CA HIS A 76 4.75 -17.80 -10.24
C HIS A 76 5.41 -16.51 -9.81
N GLU A 77 6.56 -16.22 -10.41
CA GLU A 77 7.38 -15.07 -10.04
C GLU A 77 7.74 -14.21 -11.24
N MET A 78 7.61 -12.90 -11.08
CA MET A 78 8.01 -11.93 -12.11
C MET A 78 8.96 -10.88 -11.50
N PRO A 79 10.11 -10.61 -12.15
CA PRO A 79 10.99 -9.53 -11.74
C PRO A 79 10.23 -8.20 -11.65
N LEU A 80 10.43 -7.44 -10.57
CA LEU A 80 9.70 -6.19 -10.39
C LEU A 80 10.00 -5.17 -11.51
N LYS A 81 11.21 -5.19 -12.10
CA LYS A 81 11.57 -4.36 -13.25
C LYS A 81 10.68 -4.62 -14.47
N GLU A 82 10.26 -5.86 -14.66
CA GLU A 82 9.36 -6.26 -15.74
C GLU A 82 7.94 -5.80 -15.46
N ALA A 83 7.42 -6.07 -14.25
CA ALA A 83 6.09 -5.63 -13.83
C ALA A 83 5.94 -4.10 -13.94
N LYS A 84 6.99 -3.33 -13.61
CA LYS A 84 7.02 -1.87 -13.70
C LYS A 84 6.78 -1.30 -15.11
N ARG A 85 6.96 -2.09 -16.17
CA ARG A 85 6.63 -1.67 -17.53
C ARG A 85 5.13 -1.39 -17.70
N PHE A 86 4.30 -1.99 -16.84
CA PHE A 86 2.85 -1.85 -16.81
C PHE A 86 2.37 -0.94 -15.67
N ALA A 87 3.28 -0.23 -15.02
CA ALA A 87 2.92 0.72 -13.95
C ALA A 87 2.18 1.91 -14.55
N GLU A 88 1.16 2.38 -13.83
CA GLU A 88 0.37 3.54 -14.18
C GLU A 88 1.27 4.80 -14.22
N PRO A 89 1.43 5.49 -15.37
CA PRO A 89 2.40 6.58 -15.53
C PRO A 89 2.25 7.71 -14.51
N SER A 90 1.02 7.99 -14.05
CA SER A 90 0.78 9.00 -13.02
C SER A 90 1.47 8.69 -11.68
N CYS A 91 1.84 7.44 -11.40
CA CYS A 91 2.59 7.04 -10.20
C CYS A 91 4.01 7.61 -10.15
N LEU A 92 4.58 8.02 -11.29
CA LEU A 92 5.91 8.64 -11.37
C LEU A 92 5.93 10.01 -10.67
N ARG A 93 4.81 10.76 -10.72
CA ARG A 93 4.67 12.07 -10.06
C ARG A 93 4.27 12.00 -8.59
N CYS A 94 4.01 10.80 -8.07
CA CYS A 94 3.62 10.61 -6.68
C CYS A 94 4.86 10.52 -5.78
N HIS A 95 4.93 11.41 -4.77
CA HIS A 95 6.01 11.52 -3.80
C HIS A 95 5.72 10.86 -2.45
N ASP A 96 4.51 10.31 -2.25
CA ASP A 96 4.09 9.73 -0.97
C ASP A 96 4.05 8.20 -1.06
N PHE A 97 4.86 7.54 -0.23
CA PHE A 97 4.86 6.09 -0.06
C PHE A 97 3.98 5.65 1.11
N SER A 98 4.12 6.31 2.26
CA SER A 98 3.61 5.88 3.55
C SER A 98 2.22 6.43 3.88
N ALA A 99 1.53 7.02 2.91
CA ALA A 99 0.25 7.68 3.07
C ALA A 99 0.31 8.70 4.20
N ASP A 100 1.19 9.70 4.05
CA ASP A 100 1.60 10.61 5.12
C ASP A 100 0.47 11.47 5.69
N LEU A 101 -0.62 11.63 4.94
CA LEU A 101 -1.79 12.40 5.35
C LEU A 101 -2.93 11.56 5.95
N ALA A 102 -2.75 10.25 6.14
CA ALA A 102 -3.78 9.40 6.72
C ALA A 102 -3.94 9.64 8.25
N ASP A 103 -5.03 9.18 8.85
CA ASP A 103 -5.15 9.10 10.31
C ASP A 103 -4.31 7.92 10.85
N ILE A 104 -4.35 6.80 10.12
CA ILE A 104 -3.58 5.58 10.36
C ILE A 104 -3.03 5.12 9.01
N SER A 105 -1.73 4.83 8.92
CA SER A 105 -1.13 4.24 7.72
C SER A 105 -0.66 2.83 7.96
N CYS A 106 -0.86 1.94 7.00
CA CYS A 106 -0.62 0.50 7.13
C CYS A 106 0.09 -0.07 5.89
N GLY A 107 1.02 -1.02 6.09
CA GLY A 107 1.55 -1.83 4.99
C GLY A 107 2.47 -2.95 5.46
N GLY A 108 2.67 -3.98 4.63
CA GLY A 108 3.44 -5.18 4.97
C GLY A 108 4.96 -5.08 4.78
N VAL A 109 5.52 -3.87 4.71
CA VAL A 109 6.93 -3.70 4.32
C VAL A 109 7.89 -4.24 5.38
N GLY A 110 8.75 -5.18 4.98
CA GLY A 110 9.77 -5.76 5.87
C GLY A 110 9.20 -6.58 7.02
N LEU A 111 7.94 -7.00 6.94
CA LEU A 111 7.26 -7.81 7.93
C LEU A 111 6.56 -8.98 7.23
N ASP A 112 6.43 -10.10 7.94
CA ASP A 112 5.72 -11.29 7.46
C ASP A 112 4.70 -11.69 8.52
N GLY A 113 3.45 -11.87 8.12
CA GLY A 113 2.32 -12.07 9.05
C GLY A 113 1.93 -10.83 9.88
N TRP A 114 2.68 -9.73 9.80
CA TRP A 114 2.44 -8.48 10.53
C TRP A 114 2.23 -7.29 9.59
N THR A 115 1.43 -6.33 10.04
CA THR A 115 1.24 -5.04 9.34
C THR A 115 2.04 -3.97 10.06
N PHE A 116 2.87 -3.24 9.31
CA PHE A 116 3.53 -2.04 9.82
C PHE A 116 2.47 -0.94 9.89
N THR A 117 2.15 -0.48 11.10
CA THR A 117 1.17 0.58 11.32
C THR A 117 1.81 1.84 11.88
N VAL A 118 1.49 2.98 11.29
CA VAL A 118 1.90 4.32 11.72
C VAL A 118 0.64 5.10 12.11
N ILE A 119 0.54 5.48 13.38
CA ILE A 119 -0.55 6.30 13.91
C ILE A 119 -0.14 7.77 13.76
N ARG A 120 -0.98 8.61 13.14
CA ARG A 120 -0.60 9.98 12.75
C ARG A 120 -1.42 11.07 13.41
N THR A 121 -2.73 10.87 13.55
CA THR A 121 -3.64 11.88 14.11
C THR A 121 -4.21 11.42 15.45
N GLU A 122 -4.70 12.36 16.24
CA GLU A 122 -5.39 12.08 17.51
C GLU A 122 -6.56 11.11 17.30
N ARG A 123 -7.37 11.35 16.26
CA ARG A 123 -8.48 10.47 15.87
C ARG A 123 -7.99 9.05 15.54
N GLY A 124 -6.90 8.94 14.79
CA GLY A 124 -6.28 7.64 14.50
C GLY A 124 -5.82 6.92 15.77
N SER A 125 -5.21 7.66 16.70
CA SER A 125 -4.77 7.15 18.00
C SER A 125 -5.91 6.64 18.86
N GLU A 126 -7.02 7.39 18.94
CA GLU A 126 -8.20 7.01 19.69
C GLU A 126 -8.82 5.72 19.15
N VAL A 127 -9.06 5.66 17.83
CA VAL A 127 -9.66 4.49 17.18
C VAL A 127 -8.75 3.26 17.32
N PHE A 128 -7.45 3.41 17.03
CA PHE A 128 -6.49 2.31 17.14
C PHE A 128 -6.38 1.82 18.58
N GLY A 129 -6.22 2.72 19.54
CA GLY A 129 -6.14 2.38 20.96
C GLY A 129 -7.42 1.69 21.47
N SER A 130 -8.59 2.11 20.99
CA SER A 130 -9.87 1.43 21.29
C SER A 130 -9.89 -0.01 20.78
N ALA A 131 -9.41 -0.24 19.55
CA ALA A 131 -9.31 -1.59 18.99
C ALA A 131 -8.35 -2.49 19.79
N VAL A 132 -7.20 -1.96 20.22
CA VAL A 132 -6.26 -2.68 21.09
C VAL A 132 -6.89 -3.01 22.44
N ARG A 133 -7.53 -2.05 23.11
CA ARG A 133 -8.21 -2.29 24.41
C ARG A 133 -9.33 -3.33 24.33
N LYS A 134 -10.00 -3.43 23.18
CA LYS A 134 -11.04 -4.43 22.92
C LYS A 134 -10.48 -5.82 22.56
N GLY A 135 -9.15 -5.98 22.52
CA GLY A 135 -8.51 -7.24 22.15
C GLY A 135 -8.65 -7.60 20.66
N LEU A 136 -8.97 -6.63 19.80
CA LEU A 136 -9.14 -6.85 18.35
C LEU A 136 -7.80 -6.86 17.59
N LEU A 137 -6.74 -6.33 18.21
CA LEU A 137 -5.42 -6.20 17.60
C LEU A 137 -4.34 -6.68 18.56
N GLU A 138 -3.47 -7.57 18.07
CA GLU A 138 -2.17 -7.83 18.68
C GLU A 138 -1.20 -6.73 18.24
N VAL A 139 -0.41 -6.18 19.17
CA VAL A 139 0.51 -5.08 18.88
C VAL A 139 1.90 -5.37 19.40
N ARG A 140 2.90 -5.04 18.57
CA ARG A 140 4.32 -5.09 18.93
C ARG A 140 4.99 -3.77 18.61
N PRO A 141 5.91 -3.30 19.46
CA PRO A 141 6.56 -2.01 19.25
C PRO A 141 7.54 -2.10 18.07
N VAL A 142 7.54 -1.07 17.21
CA VAL A 142 8.38 -1.02 16.00
C VAL A 142 9.88 -1.11 16.29
N ARG A 143 10.32 -0.77 17.50
CA ARG A 143 11.72 -0.88 17.94
C ARG A 143 12.25 -2.32 17.89
N ASP A 144 11.38 -3.32 17.95
CA ASP A 144 11.72 -4.73 17.82
C ASP A 144 12.00 -5.12 16.35
N PHE A 145 11.69 -4.23 15.39
CA PHE A 145 11.80 -4.45 13.94
C PHE A 145 12.63 -3.35 13.24
N PRO A 146 13.90 -3.14 13.63
CA PRO A 146 14.72 -2.06 13.10
C PRO A 146 14.99 -2.16 11.59
N SER A 147 15.00 -3.39 11.03
CA SER A 147 15.14 -3.61 9.59
C SER A 147 13.93 -3.08 8.81
N SER A 148 12.72 -3.35 9.28
CA SER A 148 11.46 -2.89 8.66
C SER A 148 11.38 -1.37 8.67
N MET A 149 11.81 -0.73 9.76
CA MET A 149 11.89 0.74 9.85
C MET A 149 12.86 1.34 8.82
N LYS A 150 14.04 0.73 8.64
CA LYS A 150 15.01 1.15 7.61
C LYS A 150 14.44 1.00 6.20
N ILE A 151 13.67 -0.06 5.93
CA ILE A 151 13.05 -0.26 4.61
C ILE A 151 11.96 0.79 4.37
N LEU A 152 11.10 1.06 5.35
CA LEU A 152 10.08 2.12 5.27
C LEU A 152 10.71 3.46 4.88
N ASN A 153 11.73 3.91 5.64
CA ASN A 153 12.41 5.18 5.36
C ASN A 153 13.04 5.20 3.97
N ARG A 154 13.75 4.13 3.58
CA ARG A 154 14.38 4.04 2.26
C ARG A 154 13.36 4.13 1.14
N LEU A 155 12.21 3.45 1.26
CA LEU A 155 11.16 3.49 0.24
C LEU A 155 10.48 4.86 0.17
N SER A 156 10.23 5.50 1.30
CA SER A 156 9.71 6.87 1.35
C SER A 156 10.66 7.87 0.70
N GLU A 157 11.96 7.82 1.01
CA GLU A 157 12.98 8.67 0.37
C GLU A 157 13.08 8.42 -1.14
N SER A 158 13.11 7.14 -1.53
CA SER A 158 13.23 6.76 -2.94
C SER A 158 12.01 7.23 -3.75
N LYS A 159 10.81 7.15 -3.16
CA LYS A 159 9.57 7.62 -3.77
C LYS A 159 9.56 9.13 -3.98
N ARG A 160 10.03 9.91 -2.98
CA ARG A 160 10.17 11.37 -3.06
C ARG A 160 11.17 11.81 -4.13
N LYS A 161 12.37 11.24 -4.13
CA LYS A 161 13.42 11.56 -5.12
C LYS A 161 12.97 11.25 -6.55
N ARG A 162 12.25 10.16 -6.76
CA ARG A 162 11.77 9.77 -8.09
C ARG A 162 10.77 10.77 -8.68
N SER A 163 9.92 11.37 -7.85
CA SER A 163 8.94 12.35 -8.33
C SER A 163 9.52 13.73 -8.64
N GLU A 164 10.76 13.99 -8.22
CA GLU A 164 11.49 15.23 -8.48
C GLU A 164 12.34 15.14 -9.78
N ALA A 165 12.49 13.94 -10.33
CA ALA A 165 13.24 13.66 -11.57
C ALA A 165 12.32 13.63 -12.78
#